data_AF-A0A6J6S7R6-F1
#
_entry.id   AF-A0A6J6S7R6-F1
#
_cell.length_a   1.000
_cell.length_b   1.000
_cell.length_c   1.000
_cell.angle_alpha   90.00
_cell.angle_beta   90.00
_cell.angle_gamma   90.00
#
_symmetry.space_group_name_H-M   'P 1'
#
loop_
_entity.id
_entity.type
_entity.pdbx_description
1 polymer ?
#
loop_
_entity_poly.entity_id
_entity_poly.type
_entity_poly.pdbx_seq_one_letter_code
_entity_poly.pdbx_strand_id
1 'polypeptide(L)'
;MTTEAIDRGARPWQQRSGTLDRVDAAVITVIGALTLVIGGVRATRNSFWVDEAATGVFMRSSFRGMLSLLWNKHGMGPYYACLWFWTRLGHSDWWLRGFSILGGTLAAVALYYLARLFCTRAVAVIAAGLFLCHPQFLMNLTNARDYSWLMFVAVLGVVCVMKQVESPTVARAIWCGVVNGTLLALNPLTAPLLAMEWLWGMRESSGRAARQKMFGSAVLSMLLFLPFVHGLFTEEGLDWIPGLTTTTFWSDTLDFMGGAWWASVLAAGNLALVVLFVARRLPRSASSRSVLLVAGWVVTPLALAVVSTVKPLFISRYMLHALPLLVLGAAAGFGALTVAARSAQPSLRRVASVTLAAAVVAAVLSFPYARFGAYGNIQDLRGVARVLEADQQPGDRYLFSPGWSYWLVGYYWPAPDGSVVTTIDGLAPATRVWLIDLDRAGRDAVEDGVVVSRHPLANADVVELRVG
;
A
#
# COMPACT_ATOMS: atom_id res chain seq x y z
N MET A 1 26.83 -54.53 -15.72
CA MET A 1 25.53 -53.95 -16.13
C MET A 1 25.02 -53.11 -14.98
N THR A 2 24.92 -51.82 -15.22
CA THR A 2 24.74 -50.72 -14.27
C THR A 2 23.27 -50.49 -13.93
N THR A 3 22.98 -50.29 -12.65
CA THR A 3 21.67 -49.87 -12.13
C THR A 3 21.69 -48.38 -11.77
N GLU A 4 22.08 -47.55 -12.73
CA GLU A 4 21.94 -46.09 -12.68
C GLU A 4 21.01 -45.67 -13.82
N ALA A 5 19.71 -45.91 -13.63
CA ALA A 5 18.69 -45.21 -14.39
C ALA A 5 18.55 -43.81 -13.78
N ILE A 6 19.47 -42.93 -14.16
CA ILE A 6 19.39 -41.50 -13.91
C ILE A 6 18.07 -41.02 -14.51
N ASP A 7 17.18 -40.57 -13.63
CA ASP A 7 15.94 -39.86 -13.91
C ASP A 7 16.24 -38.55 -14.69
N ARG A 8 16.46 -38.67 -16.00
CA ARG A 8 16.73 -37.56 -16.93
C ARG A 8 15.45 -36.88 -17.43
N GLY A 9 14.36 -36.93 -16.66
CA GLY A 9 13.06 -36.36 -17.05
C GLY A 9 12.55 -35.21 -16.18
N ALA A 10 13.02 -35.06 -14.94
CA ALA A 10 12.51 -34.07 -14.01
C ALA A 10 13.04 -32.65 -14.32
N ARG A 11 12.24 -31.86 -15.05
CA ARG A 11 12.51 -30.42 -15.25
C ARG A 11 12.51 -29.71 -13.89
N PRO A 12 13.42 -28.73 -13.64
CA PRO A 12 13.53 -28.01 -12.36
C PRO A 12 12.24 -27.34 -11.84
N TRP A 13 11.23 -27.22 -12.68
CA TRP A 13 9.98 -26.49 -12.42
C TRP A 13 8.78 -27.42 -12.14
N GLN A 14 8.94 -28.74 -12.22
CA GLN A 14 7.84 -29.71 -12.04
C GLN A 14 7.86 -30.45 -10.69
N GLN A 15 8.90 -30.31 -9.87
CA GLN A 15 9.09 -31.22 -8.72
C GLN A 15 8.85 -30.65 -7.32
N ARG A 16 8.27 -29.45 -7.15
CA ARG A 16 7.85 -28.99 -5.80
C ARG A 16 6.52 -28.24 -5.83
N SER A 17 5.43 -28.99 -5.81
CA SER A 17 4.18 -28.53 -5.22
C SER A 17 4.38 -28.31 -3.71
N GLY A 18 4.92 -27.13 -3.36
CA GLY A 18 4.36 -26.29 -2.30
C GLY A 18 4.27 -26.81 -0.85
N THR A 19 5.15 -27.68 -0.37
CA THR A 19 5.37 -27.82 1.09
C THR A 19 6.50 -26.89 1.50
N LEU A 20 6.17 -25.87 2.28
CA LEU A 20 7.17 -25.08 2.99
C LEU A 20 7.92 -26.02 3.93
N ASP A 21 9.24 -26.05 3.85
CA ASP A 21 10.06 -26.80 4.80
C ASP A 21 10.41 -25.94 6.03
N ARG A 22 11.17 -26.50 6.97
CA ARG A 22 11.60 -25.78 8.18
C ARG A 22 12.43 -24.52 7.86
N VAL A 23 13.16 -24.52 6.75
CA VAL A 23 13.94 -23.35 6.32
C VAL A 23 13.01 -22.26 5.82
N ASP A 24 11.99 -22.63 5.03
CA ASP A 24 10.97 -21.67 4.59
C ASP A 24 10.22 -21.06 5.79
N ALA A 25 9.91 -21.87 6.82
CA ALA A 25 9.31 -21.37 8.06
C ALA A 25 10.23 -20.38 8.79
N ALA A 26 11.52 -20.70 8.95
CA ALA A 26 12.49 -19.80 9.57
C ALA A 26 12.64 -18.48 8.79
N VAL A 27 12.68 -18.53 7.46
CA VAL A 27 12.73 -17.33 6.60
C VAL A 27 11.47 -16.47 6.79
N ILE A 28 10.29 -17.09 6.82
CA ILE A 28 9.02 -16.40 7.10
C ILE A 28 9.06 -15.71 8.47
N THR A 29 9.54 -16.40 9.51
CA THR A 29 9.69 -15.83 10.85
C THR A 29 10.64 -14.64 10.85
N VAL A 30 11.78 -14.73 10.16
CA VAL A 30 12.75 -13.62 10.05
C VAL A 30 12.14 -12.43 9.30
N ILE A 31 11.49 -12.65 8.16
CA ILE A 31 10.81 -11.59 7.40
C ILE A 31 9.74 -10.91 8.28
N GLY A 32 8.93 -11.70 8.97
CA GLY A 32 7.90 -11.17 9.87
C GLY A 32 8.50 -10.34 11.00
N ALA A 33 9.50 -10.88 11.70
CA ALA A 33 10.19 -10.19 12.79
C ALA A 33 10.86 -8.89 12.34
N LEU A 34 11.57 -8.91 11.20
CA LEU A 34 12.19 -7.71 10.63
C LEU A 34 11.14 -6.65 10.30
N THR A 35 10.00 -7.04 9.70
CA THR A 35 8.93 -6.10 9.36
C THR A 35 8.32 -5.46 10.60
N LEU A 36 8.06 -6.25 11.66
CA LEU A 36 7.55 -5.76 12.94
C LEU A 36 8.53 -4.79 13.61
N VAL A 37 9.83 -5.12 13.62
CA VAL A 37 10.86 -4.23 14.21
C VAL A 37 10.98 -2.93 13.42
N ILE A 38 11.07 -3.00 12.09
CA ILE A 38 11.13 -1.81 11.23
C ILE A 38 9.89 -0.93 11.43
N GLY A 39 8.69 -1.52 11.42
CA GLY A 39 7.44 -0.82 11.64
C GLY A 39 7.36 -0.21 13.04
N GLY A 40 7.65 -1.00 14.07
CA GLY A 40 7.53 -0.59 15.48
C GLY A 40 8.47 0.56 15.86
N VAL A 41 9.72 0.55 15.38
CA VAL A 41 10.69 1.64 15.59
C VAL A 41 10.29 2.91 14.85
N ARG A 42 9.51 2.80 13.78
CA ARG A 42 9.08 3.93 12.93
C ARG A 42 7.72 4.49 13.32
N ALA A 43 6.88 3.71 14.01
CA ALA A 43 5.49 4.03 14.29
C ALA A 43 5.26 5.36 15.04
N THR A 44 6.23 5.85 15.82
CA THR A 44 6.10 7.09 16.61
C THR A 44 6.99 8.24 16.14
N ARG A 45 7.82 8.03 15.11
CA ARG A 45 8.81 9.03 14.67
C ARG A 45 8.16 10.33 14.23
N ASN A 46 7.06 10.25 13.50
CA ASN A 46 6.33 11.40 12.99
C ASN A 46 4.94 11.44 13.64
N SER A 47 4.35 12.64 13.75
CA SER A 47 2.92 12.78 14.03
C SER A 47 2.08 12.25 12.87
N PHE A 48 0.76 12.17 13.08
CA PHE A 48 -0.18 11.86 12.01
C PHE A 48 -0.27 13.00 11.01
N TRP A 49 -0.19 12.67 9.73
CA TRP A 49 -0.65 13.56 8.67
C TRP A 49 -2.19 13.55 8.61
N VAL A 50 -2.78 14.46 7.83
CA VAL A 50 -4.23 14.71 7.75
C VAL A 50 -5.08 13.43 7.68
N ASP A 51 -4.76 12.48 6.79
CA ASP A 51 -5.55 11.25 6.62
C ASP A 51 -5.46 10.28 7.81
N GLU A 52 -4.30 10.23 8.49
CA GLU A 52 -4.13 9.42 9.70
C GLU A 52 -4.87 10.04 10.89
N ALA A 53 -4.80 11.37 11.04
CA ALA A 53 -5.53 12.09 12.06
C ALA A 53 -7.04 11.92 11.85
N ALA A 54 -7.50 11.98 10.59
CA ALA A 54 -8.88 11.70 10.24
C ALA A 54 -9.30 10.30 10.68
N THR A 55 -8.46 9.30 10.40
CA THR A 55 -8.68 7.92 10.85
C THR A 55 -8.73 7.85 12.38
N GLY A 56 -7.82 8.53 13.08
CA GLY A 56 -7.80 8.63 14.54
C GLY A 56 -9.09 9.17 15.13
N VAL A 57 -9.66 10.22 14.53
CA VAL A 57 -10.95 10.79 14.93
C VAL A 57 -12.09 9.82 14.65
N PHE A 58 -12.13 9.20 13.47
CA PHE A 58 -13.16 8.22 13.11
C PHE A 58 -13.20 7.03 14.09
N MET A 59 -12.04 6.58 14.56
CA MET A 59 -11.96 5.46 15.50
C MET A 59 -12.45 5.79 16.91
N ARG A 60 -12.67 7.08 17.24
CA ARG A 60 -13.32 7.52 18.49
C ARG A 60 -14.86 7.53 18.40
N SER A 61 -15.43 7.25 17.23
CA SER A 61 -16.88 7.23 17.03
C SER A 61 -17.59 6.10 17.79
N SER A 62 -18.88 6.32 18.08
CA SER A 62 -19.77 5.28 18.62
C SER A 62 -19.97 4.16 17.59
N PHE A 63 -20.53 3.02 18.01
CA PHE A 63 -20.80 1.91 17.09
C PHE A 63 -21.72 2.32 15.91
N ARG A 64 -22.73 3.15 16.18
CA ARG A 64 -23.58 3.72 15.12
C ARG A 64 -22.80 4.65 14.19
N GLY A 65 -21.88 5.44 14.75
CA GLY A 65 -20.97 6.27 13.96
C GLY A 65 -20.09 5.45 13.03
N MET A 66 -19.53 4.34 13.52
CA MET A 66 -18.76 3.38 12.71
C MET A 66 -19.61 2.76 11.60
N LEU A 67 -20.83 2.31 11.88
CA LEU A 67 -21.72 1.78 10.83
C LEU A 67 -22.03 2.85 9.76
N SER A 68 -22.23 4.10 10.18
CA SER A 68 -22.40 5.23 9.26
C SER A 68 -21.16 5.45 8.38
N LEU A 69 -19.95 5.31 8.95
CA LEU A 69 -18.71 5.39 8.17
C LEU A 69 -18.63 4.28 7.11
N LEU A 70 -18.99 3.04 7.46
CA LEU A 70 -19.00 1.92 6.52
C LEU A 70 -19.98 2.11 5.36
N TRP A 71 -21.09 2.81 5.61
CA TRP A 71 -22.14 3.04 4.63
C TRP A 71 -21.85 4.22 3.70
N ASN A 72 -21.30 5.30 4.26
CA ASN A 72 -21.21 6.60 3.57
C ASN A 72 -19.83 6.91 2.97
N LYS A 73 -18.77 6.21 3.37
CA LYS A 73 -17.41 6.42 2.86
C LYS A 73 -17.05 5.41 1.78
N HIS A 74 -16.38 5.86 0.73
CA HIS A 74 -15.86 4.96 -0.30
C HIS A 74 -14.62 4.23 0.21
N GLY A 75 -14.55 2.93 -0.02
CA GLY A 75 -13.37 2.12 0.33
C GLY A 75 -13.07 2.08 1.83
N MET A 76 -12.06 1.27 2.18
CA MET A 76 -11.54 1.03 3.52
C MET A 76 -12.55 0.47 4.53
N GLY A 77 -13.76 0.09 4.12
CA GLY A 77 -14.81 -0.37 5.01
C GLY A 77 -14.36 -1.52 5.93
N PRO A 78 -13.89 -2.65 5.37
CA PRO A 78 -13.35 -3.74 6.18
C PRO A 78 -12.19 -3.31 7.09
N TYR A 79 -11.33 -2.40 6.63
CA TYR A 79 -10.22 -1.88 7.42
C TYR A 79 -10.70 -1.08 8.62
N TYR A 80 -11.62 -0.12 8.43
CA TYR A 80 -12.18 0.67 9.52
C TYR A 80 -12.97 -0.18 10.50
N ALA A 81 -13.73 -1.16 10.04
CA ALA A 81 -14.45 -2.08 10.92
C ALA A 81 -13.47 -2.81 11.86
N CYS A 82 -12.43 -3.42 11.30
CA CYS A 82 -11.41 -4.12 12.09
C CYS A 82 -10.61 -3.17 13.00
N LEU A 83 -10.22 -2.00 12.48
CA LEU A 83 -9.48 -1.00 13.24
C LEU A 83 -10.32 -0.45 14.41
N TRP A 84 -11.63 -0.28 14.24
CA TRP A 84 -12.52 0.21 15.30
C TRP A 84 -12.61 -0.77 16.48
N PHE A 85 -12.57 -2.09 16.21
CA PHE A 85 -12.46 -3.09 17.27
C PHE A 85 -11.05 -3.10 17.89
N TRP A 86 -10.00 -2.98 17.06
CA TRP A 86 -8.61 -2.92 17.50
C TRP A 86 -8.36 -1.75 18.46
N THR A 87 -8.95 -0.60 18.21
CA THR A 87 -8.77 0.59 19.06
C THR A 87 -9.48 0.49 20.41
N ARG A 88 -10.35 -0.51 20.63
CA ARG A 88 -10.94 -0.76 21.96
C ARG A 88 -9.91 -1.20 23.00
N LEU A 89 -8.73 -1.62 22.55
CA LEU A 89 -7.61 -2.01 23.39
C LEU A 89 -6.56 -0.89 23.55
N GLY A 90 -6.64 0.19 22.76
CA GLY A 90 -5.66 1.28 22.78
C GLY A 90 -5.91 2.35 21.73
N HIS A 91 -5.43 3.58 21.98
CA HIS A 91 -5.68 4.73 21.11
C HIS A 91 -4.43 5.55 20.76
N SER A 92 -3.23 5.11 21.17
CA SER A 92 -2.00 5.81 20.85
C SER A 92 -1.67 5.71 19.36
N ASP A 93 -0.89 6.67 18.84
CA ASP A 93 -0.42 6.67 17.45
C ASP A 93 0.29 5.36 17.09
N TRP A 94 1.10 4.84 18.02
CA TRP A 94 1.77 3.55 17.87
C TRP A 94 0.76 2.41 17.71
N TRP A 95 -0.31 2.41 18.51
CA TRP A 95 -1.32 1.34 18.48
C TRP A 95 -2.14 1.35 17.19
N LEU A 96 -2.55 2.52 16.73
CA LEU A 96 -3.27 2.67 15.46
C LEU A 96 -2.40 2.23 14.28
N ARG A 97 -1.15 2.72 14.21
CA ARG A 97 -0.20 2.28 13.17
C ARG A 97 0.18 0.81 13.32
N GLY A 98 0.15 0.27 14.54
CA GLY A 98 0.37 -1.14 14.86
C GLY A 98 -0.55 -2.07 14.08
N PHE A 99 -1.81 -1.68 13.87
CA PHE A 99 -2.74 -2.44 13.04
C PHE A 99 -2.31 -2.50 11.57
N SER A 100 -1.81 -1.40 11.01
CA SER A 100 -1.27 -1.37 9.64
C SER A 100 0.07 -2.11 9.53
N ILE A 101 0.92 -2.04 10.56
CA ILE A 101 2.17 -2.79 10.65
C ILE A 101 1.90 -4.29 10.63
N LEU A 102 0.85 -4.75 11.30
CA LEU A 102 0.40 -6.14 11.22
C LEU A 102 0.02 -6.50 9.77
N GLY A 103 -0.78 -5.68 9.10
CA GLY A 103 -1.12 -5.87 7.69
C GLY A 103 0.12 -5.95 6.79
N GLY A 104 1.11 -5.06 6.98
CA GLY A 104 2.33 -5.03 6.19
C GLY A 104 3.23 -6.24 6.46
N THR A 105 3.27 -6.71 7.71
CA THR A 105 3.95 -7.95 8.11
C THR A 105 3.35 -9.16 7.41
N LEU A 106 2.02 -9.26 7.42
CA LEU A 106 1.29 -10.30 6.70
C LEU A 106 1.52 -10.21 5.19
N ALA A 107 1.55 -9.01 4.62
CA ALA A 107 1.85 -8.79 3.19
C ALA A 107 3.25 -9.31 2.82
N ALA A 108 4.28 -8.98 3.61
CA ALA A 108 5.65 -9.42 3.35
C ALA A 108 5.81 -10.94 3.44
N VAL A 109 5.21 -11.57 4.45
CA VAL A 109 5.21 -13.03 4.62
C VAL A 109 4.42 -13.72 3.50
N ALA A 110 3.23 -13.21 3.18
CA ALA A 110 2.40 -13.74 2.11
C ALA A 110 3.09 -13.60 0.75
N LEU A 111 3.85 -12.52 0.52
CA LEU A 111 4.61 -12.32 -0.71
C LEU A 111 5.73 -13.36 -0.83
N TYR A 112 6.45 -13.66 0.25
CA TYR A 112 7.42 -14.75 0.25
C TYR A 112 6.76 -16.09 -0.09
N TYR A 113 5.62 -16.39 0.55
CA TYR A 113 4.85 -17.60 0.28
C TYR A 113 4.42 -17.68 -1.18
N LEU A 114 3.82 -16.61 -1.70
CA LEU A 114 3.42 -16.49 -3.10
C LEU A 114 4.62 -16.72 -4.01
N ALA A 115 5.75 -16.05 -3.76
CA ALA A 115 6.99 -16.20 -4.52
C ALA A 115 7.51 -17.65 -4.52
N ARG A 116 7.37 -18.39 -3.41
CA ARG A 116 7.73 -19.81 -3.35
C ARG A 116 6.85 -20.70 -4.23
N LEU A 117 5.65 -20.26 -4.60
CA LEU A 117 4.80 -20.93 -5.59
C LEU A 117 5.27 -20.71 -7.04
N PHE A 118 6.07 -19.66 -7.31
CA PHE A 118 6.56 -19.34 -8.66
C PHE A 118 8.03 -19.70 -8.87
N CYS A 119 8.85 -19.50 -7.85
CA CYS A 119 10.30 -19.41 -7.99
C CYS A 119 11.03 -20.20 -6.90
N THR A 120 12.35 -20.30 -7.02
CA THR A 120 13.21 -20.92 -6.00
C THR A 120 13.22 -20.09 -4.71
N ARG A 121 13.68 -20.70 -3.61
CA ARG A 121 13.83 -20.01 -2.31
C ARG A 121 14.66 -18.73 -2.42
N ALA A 122 15.79 -18.78 -3.12
CA ALA A 122 16.66 -17.61 -3.28
C ALA A 122 15.91 -16.43 -3.94
N VAL A 123 15.13 -16.70 -4.98
CA VAL A 123 14.33 -15.67 -5.66
C VAL A 123 13.20 -15.16 -4.75
N ALA A 124 12.58 -16.04 -3.95
CA ALA A 124 11.57 -15.62 -2.98
C ALA A 124 12.14 -14.72 -1.88
N VAL A 125 13.36 -15.01 -1.38
CA VAL A 125 14.07 -14.14 -0.43
C VAL A 125 14.38 -12.79 -1.08
N ILE A 126 14.84 -12.77 -2.33
CA ILE A 126 15.09 -11.52 -3.08
C ILE A 126 13.80 -10.71 -3.23
N ALA A 127 12.68 -11.35 -3.60
CA ALA A 127 11.39 -10.67 -3.73
C ALA A 127 10.96 -10.03 -2.40
N ALA A 128 11.06 -10.77 -1.29
CA ALA A 128 10.75 -10.24 0.03
C ALA A 128 11.70 -9.10 0.44
N GLY A 129 13.01 -9.24 0.19
CA GLY A 129 13.99 -8.19 0.48
C GLY A 129 13.75 -6.91 -0.31
N LEU A 130 13.48 -7.02 -1.62
CA LEU A 130 13.11 -5.88 -2.47
C LEU A 130 11.83 -5.21 -1.96
N PHE A 131 10.82 -5.99 -1.55
CA PHE A 131 9.58 -5.46 -1.01
C PHE A 131 9.78 -4.72 0.32
N LEU A 132 10.54 -5.30 1.26
CA LEU A 132 10.86 -4.68 2.54
C LEU A 132 11.69 -3.40 2.39
N CYS A 133 12.51 -3.29 1.35
CA CYS A 133 13.30 -2.09 1.08
C CYS A 133 12.56 -1.07 0.20
N HIS A 134 11.40 -1.43 -0.36
CA HIS A 134 10.69 -0.58 -1.30
C HIS A 134 10.16 0.68 -0.59
N PRO A 135 10.42 1.90 -1.11
CA PRO A 135 10.01 3.14 -0.46
C PRO A 135 8.52 3.18 -0.14
N GLN A 136 7.72 2.76 -1.11
CA GLN A 136 6.27 2.77 -1.00
C GLN A 136 5.72 1.74 -0.01
N PHE A 137 6.40 0.59 0.17
CA PHE A 137 6.03 -0.34 1.22
C PHE A 137 6.38 0.23 2.60
N LEU A 138 7.60 0.74 2.78
CA LEU A 138 8.06 1.29 4.04
C LEU A 138 7.26 2.51 4.52
N MET A 139 6.82 3.37 3.58
CA MET A 139 5.94 4.50 3.89
C MET A 139 4.58 4.01 4.38
N ASN A 140 3.99 3.05 3.67
CA ASN A 140 2.64 2.56 3.97
C ASN A 140 2.59 1.48 5.05
N LEU A 141 3.75 0.95 5.47
CA LEU A 141 3.89 0.02 6.60
C LEU A 141 3.42 0.66 7.90
N THR A 142 3.73 1.94 8.11
CA THR A 142 3.37 2.69 9.31
C THR A 142 2.27 3.71 9.09
N ASN A 143 1.56 3.65 7.96
CA ASN A 143 0.45 4.56 7.68
C ASN A 143 -0.82 3.96 8.27
N ALA A 144 -1.51 4.65 9.19
CA ALA A 144 -2.79 4.24 9.79
C ALA A 144 -3.96 4.36 8.78
N ARG A 145 -3.77 3.71 7.63
CA ARG A 145 -4.64 3.58 6.46
C ARG A 145 -4.63 2.13 6.00
N ASP A 146 -5.54 1.78 5.10
CA ASP A 146 -5.75 0.40 4.64
C ASP A 146 -4.63 -0.16 3.73
N TYR A 147 -3.73 0.68 3.22
CA TYR A 147 -2.74 0.35 2.20
C TYR A 147 -1.93 -0.93 2.46
N SER A 148 -1.49 -1.15 3.69
CA SER A 148 -0.75 -2.37 4.06
C SER A 148 -1.62 -3.62 4.02
N TRP A 149 -2.86 -3.52 4.47
CA TRP A 149 -3.85 -4.60 4.36
C TRP A 149 -4.26 -4.82 2.90
N LEU A 150 -4.36 -3.76 2.10
CA LEU A 150 -4.64 -3.83 0.68
C LEU A 150 -3.59 -4.66 -0.06
N MET A 151 -2.31 -4.44 0.22
CA MET A 151 -1.21 -5.26 -0.32
C MET A 151 -1.29 -6.72 0.13
N PHE A 152 -1.58 -6.99 1.41
CA PHE A 152 -1.72 -8.35 1.92
C PHE A 152 -2.88 -9.10 1.24
N VAL A 153 -4.06 -8.49 1.21
CA VAL A 153 -5.27 -9.12 0.65
C VAL A 153 -5.13 -9.33 -0.86
N ALA A 154 -4.45 -8.43 -1.58
CA ALA A 154 -4.11 -8.62 -2.99
C ALA A 154 -3.24 -9.87 -3.22
N VAL A 155 -2.17 -10.04 -2.44
CA VAL A 155 -1.33 -11.24 -2.51
C VAL A 155 -2.12 -12.51 -2.16
N LEU A 156 -2.95 -12.43 -1.12
CA LEU A 156 -3.80 -13.55 -0.70
C LEU A 156 -4.83 -13.91 -1.78
N GLY A 157 -5.39 -12.92 -2.49
CA GLY A 157 -6.30 -13.12 -3.62
C GLY A 157 -5.66 -13.95 -4.73
N VAL A 158 -4.45 -13.57 -5.16
CA VAL A 158 -3.67 -14.35 -6.13
C VAL A 158 -3.42 -15.78 -5.65
N VAL A 159 -3.05 -15.97 -4.37
CA VAL A 159 -2.90 -17.31 -3.79
C VAL A 159 -4.20 -18.11 -3.87
N CYS A 160 -5.33 -17.52 -3.50
CA CYS A 160 -6.65 -18.16 -3.52
C CYS A 160 -7.04 -18.59 -4.94
N VAL A 161 -6.89 -17.71 -5.92
CA VAL A 161 -7.17 -18.00 -7.34
C VAL A 161 -6.30 -19.14 -7.84
N MET A 162 -4.98 -19.10 -7.56
CA MET A 162 -4.06 -20.17 -7.93
C MET A 162 -4.47 -21.52 -7.31
N LYS A 163 -4.77 -21.54 -6.01
CA LYS A 163 -5.16 -22.78 -5.30
C LYS A 163 -6.50 -23.32 -5.79
N GLN A 164 -7.43 -22.45 -6.16
CA GLN A 164 -8.72 -22.84 -6.72
C GLN A 164 -8.56 -23.45 -8.12
N VAL A 165 -7.69 -22.88 -8.97
CA VAL A 165 -7.36 -23.46 -10.28
C VAL A 165 -6.65 -24.81 -10.13
N GLU A 166 -5.66 -24.90 -9.23
CA GLU A 166 -4.90 -26.14 -9.00
C GLU A 166 -5.80 -27.28 -8.50
N SER A 167 -6.80 -26.98 -7.66
CA SER A 167 -7.66 -28.00 -7.08
C SER A 167 -9.04 -27.42 -6.69
N PRO A 168 -10.03 -27.49 -7.60
CA PRO A 168 -11.27 -26.72 -7.51
C PRO A 168 -12.30 -27.34 -6.54
N THR A 169 -12.29 -26.87 -5.29
CA THR A 169 -13.28 -27.22 -4.25
C THR A 169 -14.23 -26.04 -3.97
N VAL A 170 -15.41 -26.33 -3.42
CA VAL A 170 -16.38 -25.27 -3.02
C VAL A 170 -15.78 -24.37 -1.95
N ALA A 171 -15.11 -24.94 -0.94
CA ALA A 171 -14.44 -24.17 0.10
C ALA A 171 -13.41 -23.17 -0.47
N ARG A 172 -12.61 -23.57 -1.46
CA ARG A 172 -11.65 -22.65 -2.10
C ARG A 172 -12.33 -21.56 -2.91
N ALA A 173 -13.45 -21.87 -3.58
CA ALA A 173 -14.23 -20.85 -4.26
C ALA A 173 -14.84 -19.84 -3.29
N ILE A 174 -15.35 -20.29 -2.14
CA ILE A 174 -15.86 -19.41 -1.09
C ILE A 174 -14.72 -18.53 -0.57
N TRP A 175 -13.57 -19.11 -0.19
CA TRP A 175 -12.42 -18.34 0.29
C TRP A 175 -11.92 -17.31 -0.73
N CYS A 176 -11.81 -17.71 -2.00
CA CYS A 176 -11.44 -16.80 -3.09
C CYS A 176 -12.45 -15.65 -3.22
N GLY A 177 -13.75 -15.95 -3.17
CA GLY A 177 -14.79 -14.92 -3.24
C GLY A 177 -14.78 -13.97 -2.04
N VAL A 178 -14.53 -14.48 -0.82
CA VAL A 178 -14.42 -13.67 0.40
C VAL A 178 -13.20 -12.76 0.36
N VAL A 179 -12.04 -13.29 -0.02
CA VAL A 179 -10.78 -12.52 -0.10
C VAL A 179 -10.89 -11.45 -1.17
N ASN A 180 -11.35 -11.78 -2.38
CA ASN A 180 -11.46 -10.82 -3.47
C ASN A 180 -12.60 -9.82 -3.23
N GLY A 181 -13.72 -10.23 -2.62
CA GLY A 181 -14.76 -9.30 -2.16
C GLY A 181 -14.26 -8.31 -1.10
N THR A 182 -13.44 -8.79 -0.16
CA THR A 182 -12.77 -7.93 0.83
C THR A 182 -11.81 -6.97 0.15
N LEU A 183 -11.05 -7.41 -0.86
CA LEU A 183 -10.12 -6.57 -1.62
C LEU A 183 -10.84 -5.42 -2.35
N LEU A 184 -12.00 -5.71 -2.95
CA LEU A 184 -12.89 -4.72 -3.57
C LEU A 184 -13.45 -3.73 -2.55
N ALA A 185 -13.86 -4.24 -1.38
CA ALA A 185 -14.40 -3.41 -0.29
C ALA A 185 -13.34 -2.55 0.40
N LEU A 186 -12.07 -2.97 0.42
CA LEU A 186 -10.95 -2.14 0.84
C LEU A 186 -10.68 -1.04 -0.19
N ASN A 187 -10.58 -1.39 -1.46
CA ASN A 187 -10.41 -0.38 -2.49
C ASN A 187 -11.07 -0.81 -3.81
N PRO A 188 -12.14 -0.12 -4.24
CA PRO A 188 -12.85 -0.41 -5.50
C PRO A 188 -11.95 -0.35 -6.73
N LEU A 189 -10.84 0.39 -6.66
CA LEU A 189 -9.86 0.51 -7.75
C LEU A 189 -9.05 -0.77 -7.98
N THR A 190 -9.24 -1.81 -7.16
CA THR A 190 -8.68 -3.14 -7.39
C THR A 190 -9.46 -3.95 -8.44
N ALA A 191 -10.65 -3.50 -8.85
CA ALA A 191 -11.49 -4.22 -9.82
C ALA A 191 -10.75 -4.67 -11.11
N PRO A 192 -9.83 -3.88 -11.71
CA PRO A 192 -9.05 -4.33 -12.87
C PRO A 192 -8.14 -5.54 -12.58
N LEU A 193 -7.51 -5.59 -11.40
CA LEU A 193 -6.71 -6.73 -10.96
C LEU A 193 -7.60 -7.98 -10.81
N LEU A 194 -8.76 -7.86 -10.17
CA LEU A 194 -9.70 -8.98 -10.00
C LEU A 194 -10.23 -9.50 -11.33
N ALA A 195 -10.56 -8.59 -12.25
CA ALA A 195 -10.99 -8.97 -13.60
C ALA A 195 -9.89 -9.79 -14.30
N MET A 196 -8.62 -9.36 -14.19
CA MET A 196 -7.47 -10.08 -14.73
C MET A 196 -7.32 -11.46 -14.09
N GLU A 197 -7.40 -11.54 -12.75
CA GLU A 197 -7.30 -12.80 -11.99
C GLU A 197 -8.40 -13.79 -12.38
N TRP A 198 -9.65 -13.33 -12.53
CA TRP A 198 -10.76 -14.18 -12.95
C TRP A 198 -10.64 -14.63 -14.40
N LEU A 199 -10.25 -13.75 -15.32
CA LEU A 199 -10.01 -14.12 -16.72
C LEU A 199 -8.90 -15.18 -16.82
N TRP A 200 -7.81 -14.99 -16.08
CA TRP A 200 -6.74 -15.97 -15.98
C TRP A 200 -7.24 -17.29 -15.36
N GLY A 201 -7.96 -17.21 -14.24
CA GLY A 201 -8.49 -18.37 -13.53
C GLY A 201 -9.49 -19.17 -14.36
N MET A 202 -10.34 -18.50 -15.13
CA MET A 202 -11.29 -19.13 -16.06
C MET A 202 -10.58 -19.88 -17.18
N ARG A 203 -9.53 -19.27 -17.73
CA ARG A 203 -8.70 -19.85 -18.80
C ARG A 203 -7.96 -21.10 -18.33
N GLU A 204 -7.41 -21.07 -17.12
CA GLU A 204 -6.61 -22.18 -16.56
C GLU A 204 -7.46 -23.27 -15.89
N SER A 205 -8.73 -22.99 -15.58
CA SER A 205 -9.65 -23.97 -15.00
C SER A 205 -9.98 -25.10 -15.98
N SER A 206 -9.64 -26.34 -15.60
CA SER A 206 -9.91 -27.54 -16.40
C SER A 206 -11.35 -28.04 -16.20
N GLY A 207 -12.20 -27.83 -17.20
CA GLY A 207 -13.56 -28.39 -17.25
C GLY A 207 -14.66 -27.48 -16.70
N ARG A 208 -15.92 -27.85 -16.97
CA ARG A 208 -17.11 -27.03 -16.67
C ARG A 208 -17.28 -26.76 -15.18
N ALA A 209 -17.11 -27.78 -14.33
CA ALA A 209 -17.28 -27.65 -12.89
C ALA A 209 -16.24 -26.72 -12.23
N ALA A 210 -14.99 -26.71 -12.74
CA ALA A 210 -13.95 -25.80 -12.25
C ALA A 210 -14.28 -24.34 -12.61
N ARG A 211 -14.69 -24.10 -13.86
CA ARG A 211 -15.12 -22.77 -14.34
C ARG A 211 -16.37 -22.26 -13.61
N GLN A 212 -17.35 -23.12 -13.31
CA GLN A 212 -18.51 -22.74 -12.50
C GLN A 212 -18.13 -22.30 -11.09
N LYS A 213 -17.15 -22.96 -10.46
CA LYS A 213 -16.63 -22.53 -9.16
C LYS A 213 -15.89 -21.19 -9.24
N MET A 214 -15.10 -20.97 -10.29
CA MET A 214 -14.45 -19.68 -10.55
C MET A 214 -15.47 -18.55 -10.80
N PHE A 215 -16.56 -18.86 -11.51
CA PHE A 215 -17.67 -17.93 -11.66
C PHE A 215 -18.33 -17.63 -10.32
N GLY A 216 -18.61 -18.66 -9.51
CA GLY A 216 -19.19 -18.52 -8.18
C GLY A 216 -18.35 -17.65 -7.24
N SER A 217 -17.02 -17.75 -7.28
CA SER A 217 -16.14 -16.85 -6.52
C SER A 217 -16.23 -15.39 -6.99
N ALA A 218 -16.35 -15.15 -8.30
CA ALA A 218 -16.52 -13.80 -8.83
C ALA A 218 -17.86 -13.18 -8.40
N VAL A 219 -18.95 -13.96 -8.50
CA VAL A 219 -20.29 -13.54 -8.03
C VAL A 219 -20.26 -13.24 -6.53
N LEU A 220 -19.67 -14.14 -5.71
CA LEU A 220 -19.57 -13.91 -4.27
C LEU A 220 -18.77 -12.65 -3.93
N SER A 221 -17.67 -12.38 -4.66
CA SER A 221 -16.89 -11.16 -4.47
C SER A 221 -17.73 -9.90 -4.69
N MET A 222 -18.53 -9.90 -5.76
CA MET A 222 -19.43 -8.78 -6.08
C MET A 222 -20.56 -8.62 -5.08
N LEU A 223 -21.13 -9.73 -4.59
CA LEU A 223 -22.16 -9.70 -3.54
C LEU A 223 -21.63 -9.13 -2.23
N LEU A 224 -20.40 -9.46 -1.84
CA LEU A 224 -19.76 -8.92 -0.64
C LEU A 224 -19.37 -7.44 -0.80
N PHE A 225 -19.10 -7.00 -2.03
CA PHE A 225 -18.85 -5.60 -2.32
C PHE A 225 -20.12 -4.74 -2.36
N LEU A 226 -21.28 -5.35 -2.66
CA LEU A 226 -22.54 -4.64 -2.88
C LEU A 226 -22.91 -3.60 -1.79
N PRO A 227 -22.74 -3.87 -0.48
CA PRO A 227 -23.05 -2.88 0.56
C PRO A 227 -22.23 -1.59 0.49
N PHE A 228 -21.06 -1.62 -0.16
CA PHE A 228 -20.14 -0.47 -0.26
C PHE A 228 -20.34 0.36 -1.53
N VAL A 229 -21.22 -0.07 -2.45
CA VAL A 229 -21.47 0.63 -3.72
C VAL A 229 -22.06 2.02 -3.48
N HIS A 230 -22.89 2.18 -2.46
CA HIS A 230 -23.50 3.48 -2.13
C HIS A 230 -22.44 4.54 -1.84
N GLY A 231 -21.41 4.20 -1.06
CA GLY A 231 -20.31 5.10 -0.70
C GLY A 231 -19.55 5.66 -1.91
N LEU A 232 -19.57 4.98 -3.06
CA LEU A 232 -18.94 5.46 -4.30
C LEU A 232 -19.58 6.74 -4.86
N PHE A 233 -20.87 6.94 -4.57
CA PHE A 233 -21.68 8.04 -5.13
C PHE A 233 -21.90 9.19 -4.15
N THR A 234 -21.65 8.98 -2.86
CA THR A 234 -21.96 9.96 -1.80
C THR A 234 -20.77 10.79 -1.34
N GLU A 235 -19.54 10.42 -1.71
CA GLU A 235 -18.34 11.09 -1.24
C GLU A 235 -17.87 12.19 -2.21
N GLU A 236 -18.03 13.44 -1.79
CA GLU A 236 -17.57 14.67 -2.46
C GLU A 236 -16.07 14.96 -2.23
N GLY A 237 -15.28 13.97 -1.76
CA GLY A 237 -13.93 14.17 -1.23
C GLY A 237 -12.76 13.88 -2.18
N LEU A 238 -13.00 13.72 -3.49
CA LEU A 238 -11.95 13.32 -4.45
C LEU A 238 -11.50 14.44 -5.39
N ASP A 239 -12.12 15.62 -5.30
CA ASP A 239 -11.86 16.73 -6.24
C ASP A 239 -10.50 17.42 -6.04
N TRP A 240 -9.80 17.09 -4.94
CA TRP A 240 -8.43 17.55 -4.69
C TRP A 240 -7.39 16.88 -5.60
N ILE A 241 -7.73 15.76 -6.26
CA ILE A 241 -6.80 15.06 -7.16
C ILE A 241 -6.70 15.83 -8.49
N PRO A 242 -5.49 16.25 -8.90
CA PRO A 242 -5.31 16.93 -10.18
C PRO A 242 -5.75 16.06 -11.36
N GLY A 243 -6.28 16.70 -12.40
CA GLY A 243 -6.60 16.01 -13.66
C GLY A 243 -5.40 15.29 -14.27
N LEU A 244 -5.67 14.20 -14.99
CA LEU A 244 -4.62 13.40 -15.62
C LEU A 244 -3.91 14.22 -16.71
N THR A 245 -2.59 14.39 -16.56
CA THR A 245 -1.68 14.97 -17.55
C THR A 245 -0.55 13.98 -17.81
N THR A 246 0.23 14.17 -18.87
CA THR A 246 1.45 13.38 -19.10
C THR A 246 2.42 13.47 -17.92
N THR A 247 2.50 14.65 -17.30
CA THR A 247 3.37 14.90 -16.14
C THR A 247 2.89 14.15 -14.89
N THR A 248 1.59 14.25 -14.55
CA THR A 248 1.04 13.51 -13.39
C THR A 248 1.09 12.01 -13.62
N PHE A 249 0.77 11.55 -14.84
CA PHE A 249 0.92 10.14 -15.21
C PHE A 249 2.32 9.60 -14.90
N TRP A 250 3.36 10.32 -15.33
CA TRP A 250 4.73 9.84 -15.17
C TRP A 250 5.30 10.05 -13.78
N SER A 251 4.99 11.17 -13.13
CA SER A 251 5.41 11.40 -11.76
C SER A 251 4.77 10.43 -10.76
N ASP A 252 3.46 10.19 -10.84
CA ASP A 252 2.76 9.25 -9.95
C ASP A 252 3.12 7.78 -10.23
N THR A 253 3.35 7.42 -11.51
CA THR A 253 3.84 6.07 -11.84
C THR A 253 5.26 5.85 -11.32
N LEU A 254 6.15 6.83 -11.51
CA LEU A 254 7.50 6.75 -10.95
C LEU A 254 7.48 6.73 -9.43
N ASP A 255 6.59 7.49 -8.78
CA ASP A 255 6.43 7.47 -7.33
C ASP A 255 5.91 6.12 -6.82
N PHE A 256 4.89 5.55 -7.48
CA PHE A 256 4.42 4.19 -7.21
C PHE A 256 5.54 3.16 -7.29
N MET A 257 6.43 3.29 -8.29
CA MET A 257 7.60 2.44 -8.47
C MET A 257 8.76 2.76 -7.51
N GLY A 258 8.62 3.71 -6.58
CA GLY A 258 9.66 4.06 -5.60
C GLY A 258 10.69 5.10 -6.08
N GLY A 259 10.44 5.79 -7.19
CA GLY A 259 11.32 6.77 -7.84
C GLY A 259 12.12 6.19 -8.99
N ALA A 260 12.85 7.05 -9.72
CA ALA A 260 13.53 6.69 -10.98
C ALA A 260 14.50 5.51 -10.85
N TRP A 261 15.24 5.44 -9.73
CA TRP A 261 16.16 4.33 -9.46
C TRP A 261 15.41 3.00 -9.33
N TRP A 262 14.43 2.94 -8.44
CA TRP A 262 13.62 1.74 -8.21
C TRP A 262 12.83 1.34 -9.46
N ALA A 263 12.26 2.32 -10.18
CA ALA A 263 11.61 2.10 -11.45
C ALA A 263 12.52 1.39 -12.46
N SER A 264 13.79 1.78 -12.55
CA SER A 264 14.77 1.16 -13.44
C SER A 264 15.03 -0.30 -13.08
N VAL A 265 15.23 -0.60 -11.78
CA VAL A 265 15.47 -1.98 -11.31
C VAL A 265 14.24 -2.86 -11.55
N LEU A 266 13.06 -2.39 -11.17
CA LEU A 266 11.81 -3.13 -11.31
C LEU A 266 11.43 -3.33 -12.78
N ALA A 267 11.63 -2.32 -13.62
CA ALA A 267 11.41 -2.41 -15.07
C ALA A 267 12.37 -3.40 -15.72
N ALA A 268 13.66 -3.39 -15.38
CA ALA A 268 14.64 -4.34 -15.93
C ALA A 268 14.28 -5.80 -15.62
N GLY A 269 13.89 -6.09 -14.37
CA GLY A 269 13.46 -7.43 -13.98
C GLY A 269 12.18 -7.86 -14.71
N ASN A 270 11.15 -7.01 -14.76
CA ASN A 270 9.91 -7.33 -15.46
C ASN A 270 10.10 -7.47 -16.97
N LEU A 271 10.92 -6.62 -17.59
CA LEU A 271 11.27 -6.72 -19.01
C LEU A 271 11.96 -8.05 -19.31
N ALA A 272 12.89 -8.47 -18.44
CA ALA A 272 13.54 -9.76 -18.60
C ALA A 272 12.55 -10.94 -18.55
N LEU A 273 11.56 -10.87 -17.64
CA LEU A 273 10.49 -11.87 -17.56
C LEU A 273 9.66 -11.91 -18.85
N VAL A 274 9.28 -10.73 -19.37
CA VAL A 274 8.53 -10.59 -20.63
C VAL A 274 9.33 -11.13 -21.82
N VAL A 275 10.62 -10.76 -21.93
CA VAL A 275 11.49 -11.24 -23.02
C VAL A 275 11.61 -12.76 -23.00
N LEU A 276 11.82 -13.37 -21.83
CA LEU A 276 11.90 -14.83 -21.69
C LEU A 276 10.56 -15.53 -21.98
N PHE A 277 9.44 -14.89 -21.62
CA PHE A 277 8.10 -15.34 -21.96
C PHE A 277 7.88 -15.33 -23.48
N VAL A 278 8.14 -14.21 -24.16
CA VAL A 278 7.98 -14.05 -25.62
C VAL A 278 8.92 -14.98 -26.38
N ALA A 279 10.17 -15.12 -25.93
CA ALA A 279 11.15 -16.03 -26.51
C ALA A 279 10.84 -17.52 -26.24
N ARG A 280 9.72 -17.85 -25.58
CA ARG A 280 9.29 -19.21 -25.21
C ARG A 280 10.36 -19.99 -24.44
N ARG A 281 11.16 -19.28 -23.65
CA ARG A 281 12.21 -19.87 -22.80
C ARG A 281 11.69 -20.30 -21.43
N LEU A 282 10.43 -19.96 -21.12
CA LEU A 282 9.76 -20.38 -19.90
C LEU A 282 8.93 -21.66 -20.13
N PRO A 283 8.93 -22.63 -19.19
CA PRO A 283 7.97 -23.74 -19.20
C PRO A 283 6.53 -23.23 -19.25
N ARG A 284 5.61 -24.00 -19.84
CA ARG A 284 4.19 -23.58 -20.00
C ARG A 284 3.53 -23.14 -18.69
N SER A 285 3.76 -23.89 -17.60
CA SER A 285 3.22 -23.55 -16.27
C SER A 285 3.77 -22.22 -15.74
N ALA A 286 5.09 -22.00 -15.86
CA ALA A 286 5.75 -20.75 -15.49
C ALA A 286 5.32 -19.59 -16.40
N SER A 287 5.10 -19.85 -17.69
CA SER A 287 4.64 -18.87 -18.68
C SER A 287 3.24 -18.34 -18.34
N SER A 288 2.26 -19.22 -18.08
CA SER A 288 0.91 -18.79 -17.68
C SER A 288 0.92 -18.02 -16.35
N ARG A 289 1.68 -18.52 -15.37
CA ARG A 289 1.90 -17.86 -14.08
C ARG A 289 2.57 -16.50 -14.19
N SER A 290 3.49 -16.31 -15.14
CA SER A 290 4.15 -15.02 -15.39
C SER A 290 3.17 -13.96 -15.89
N VAL A 291 2.09 -14.37 -16.57
CA VAL A 291 1.02 -13.44 -16.99
C VAL A 291 0.34 -12.81 -15.77
N LEU A 292 0.05 -13.58 -14.71
CA LEU A 292 -0.49 -13.02 -13.46
C LEU A 292 0.42 -11.94 -12.87
N LEU A 293 1.72 -12.19 -12.83
CA LEU A 293 2.68 -11.24 -12.25
C LEU A 293 2.75 -9.95 -13.06
N VAL A 294 2.95 -10.06 -14.38
CA VAL A 294 3.14 -8.88 -15.25
C VAL A 294 1.83 -8.15 -15.47
N ALA A 295 0.77 -8.84 -15.89
CA ALA A 295 -0.50 -8.18 -16.15
C ALA A 295 -1.16 -7.69 -14.86
N GLY A 296 -0.98 -8.39 -13.73
CA GLY A 296 -1.54 -8.01 -12.44
C GLY A 296 -1.05 -6.65 -11.95
N TRP A 297 0.17 -6.23 -12.29
CA TRP A 297 0.61 -4.87 -11.99
C TRP A 297 0.41 -3.88 -13.13
N VAL A 298 0.54 -4.30 -14.41
CA VAL A 298 0.41 -3.40 -15.57
C VAL A 298 -1.02 -2.93 -15.80
N VAL A 299 -2.01 -3.80 -15.55
CA VAL A 299 -3.42 -3.46 -15.76
C VAL A 299 -3.88 -2.34 -14.82
N THR A 300 -3.33 -2.27 -13.60
CA THR A 300 -3.70 -1.25 -12.60
C THR A 300 -3.46 0.20 -13.07
N PRO A 301 -2.22 0.65 -13.38
CA PRO A 301 -1.99 2.02 -13.84
C PRO A 301 -2.70 2.30 -15.17
N LEU A 302 -2.80 1.34 -16.09
CA LEU A 302 -3.51 1.56 -17.35
C LEU A 302 -5.02 1.78 -17.15
N ALA A 303 -5.67 0.94 -16.34
CA ALA A 303 -7.08 1.09 -16.03
C ALA A 303 -7.34 2.37 -15.23
N LEU A 304 -6.48 2.70 -14.27
CA LEU A 304 -6.58 3.96 -13.53
C LEU A 304 -6.40 5.17 -14.44
N ALA A 305 -5.48 5.13 -15.41
CA ALA A 305 -5.32 6.21 -16.38
C ALA A 305 -6.60 6.41 -17.21
N VAL A 306 -7.21 5.33 -17.69
CA VAL A 306 -8.49 5.38 -18.42
C VAL A 306 -9.60 5.97 -17.55
N VAL A 307 -9.80 5.44 -16.35
CA VAL A 307 -10.82 5.94 -15.41
C VAL A 307 -10.57 7.42 -15.05
N SER A 308 -9.30 7.81 -14.94
CA SER A 308 -8.90 9.18 -14.58
C SER A 308 -9.12 10.22 -15.68
N THR A 309 -9.52 9.79 -16.88
CA THR A 309 -10.03 10.72 -17.91
C THR A 309 -11.44 11.24 -17.59
N VAL A 310 -12.19 10.53 -16.75
CA VAL A 310 -13.57 10.89 -16.35
C VAL A 310 -13.59 11.43 -14.93
N LYS A 311 -12.92 10.76 -13.98
CA LYS A 311 -12.82 11.18 -12.58
C LYS A 311 -11.37 11.10 -12.14
N PRO A 312 -10.69 12.21 -11.83
CA PRO A 312 -9.28 12.22 -11.44
C PRO A 312 -9.01 11.27 -10.26
N LEU A 313 -8.32 10.16 -10.54
CA LEU A 313 -8.02 9.08 -9.59
C LEU A 313 -6.59 8.57 -9.76
N PHE A 314 -5.76 9.24 -10.55
CA PHE A 314 -4.42 8.77 -10.89
C PHE A 314 -3.41 9.29 -9.87
N ILE A 315 -3.23 8.54 -8.77
CA ILE A 315 -2.22 8.84 -7.76
C ILE A 315 -1.51 7.56 -7.30
N SER A 316 -0.25 7.67 -6.91
CA SER A 316 0.61 6.51 -6.61
C SER A 316 0.03 5.56 -5.55
N ARG A 317 -0.62 6.09 -4.50
CA ARG A 317 -1.22 5.30 -3.41
C ARG A 317 -2.42 4.44 -3.82
N TYR A 318 -3.07 4.71 -4.95
CA TYR A 318 -4.18 3.89 -5.44
C TYR A 318 -3.71 2.64 -6.18
N MET A 319 -2.40 2.55 -6.48
CA MET A 319 -1.79 1.42 -7.17
C MET A 319 -1.18 0.39 -6.22
N LEU A 320 -1.24 0.60 -4.90
CA LEU A 320 -0.47 -0.20 -3.93
C LEU A 320 -0.79 -1.68 -3.93
N HIS A 321 -2.02 -2.06 -4.24
CA HIS A 321 -2.41 -3.46 -4.41
C HIS A 321 -1.56 -4.21 -5.46
N ALA A 322 -1.03 -3.51 -6.46
CA ALA A 322 -0.19 -4.06 -7.51
C ALA A 322 1.30 -4.14 -7.15
N LEU A 323 1.76 -3.43 -6.10
CA LEU A 323 3.17 -3.37 -5.72
C LEU A 323 3.80 -4.75 -5.46
N PRO A 324 3.16 -5.67 -4.70
CA PRO A 324 3.74 -7.00 -4.46
C PRO A 324 3.98 -7.79 -5.76
N LEU A 325 3.06 -7.66 -6.74
CA LEU A 325 3.17 -8.35 -8.03
C LEU A 325 4.26 -7.74 -8.92
N LEU A 326 4.40 -6.41 -8.91
CA LEU A 326 5.50 -5.70 -9.58
C LEU A 326 6.87 -6.18 -9.07
N VAL A 327 7.04 -6.23 -7.75
CA VAL A 327 8.29 -6.66 -7.10
C VAL A 327 8.57 -8.14 -7.36
N LEU A 328 7.55 -9.00 -7.23
CA LEU A 328 7.69 -10.42 -7.52
C LEU A 328 8.01 -10.68 -9.00
N GLY A 329 7.36 -9.97 -9.92
CA GLY A 329 7.65 -10.03 -11.35
C GLY A 329 9.12 -9.68 -11.66
N ALA A 330 9.64 -8.62 -11.02
CA ALA A 330 11.04 -8.24 -11.17
C ALA A 330 12.00 -9.33 -10.65
N ALA A 331 11.77 -9.82 -9.42
CA ALA A 331 12.58 -10.89 -8.84
C ALA A 331 12.53 -12.18 -9.66
N ALA A 332 11.34 -12.55 -10.15
CA ALA A 332 11.15 -13.72 -11.02
C ALA A 332 11.89 -13.57 -12.34
N GLY A 333 11.87 -12.39 -12.96
CA GLY A 333 12.60 -12.12 -14.20
C GLY A 333 14.12 -12.22 -14.01
N PHE A 334 14.66 -11.63 -12.94
CA PHE A 334 16.07 -11.79 -12.61
C PHE A 334 16.44 -13.25 -12.30
N GLY A 335 15.61 -13.96 -11.54
CA GLY A 335 15.77 -15.39 -11.27
C GLY A 335 15.79 -16.20 -12.56
N ALA A 336 14.86 -15.94 -13.48
CA ALA A 336 14.78 -16.62 -14.76
C ALA A 336 16.00 -16.32 -15.65
N LEU A 337 16.53 -15.09 -15.64
CA LEU A 337 17.79 -14.75 -16.33
C LEU A 337 18.97 -15.54 -15.78
N THR A 338 19.12 -15.66 -14.46
CA THR A 338 20.24 -16.43 -13.89
C THR A 338 20.17 -17.90 -14.30
N VAL A 339 18.97 -18.48 -14.39
CA VAL A 339 18.77 -19.85 -14.87
C VAL A 339 19.07 -19.95 -16.36
N ALA A 340 18.59 -19.02 -17.19
CA ALA A 340 18.86 -19.00 -18.63
C ALA A 340 20.37 -18.84 -18.91
N ALA A 341 21.05 -17.99 -18.14
CA ALA A 341 22.48 -17.77 -18.23
C ALA A 341 23.29 -19.01 -17.82
N ARG A 342 22.75 -19.93 -17.00
CA ARG A 342 23.42 -21.21 -16.74
C ARG A 342 23.64 -22.01 -18.03
N SER A 343 22.83 -21.85 -19.05
CA SER A 343 23.09 -22.52 -20.34
C SER A 343 24.04 -21.73 -21.25
N ALA A 344 24.53 -20.56 -20.83
CA ALA A 344 25.41 -19.67 -21.57
C ALA A 344 26.89 -19.74 -21.12
N GLN A 345 27.77 -19.05 -21.85
CA GLN A 345 29.21 -19.02 -21.58
C GLN A 345 29.55 -18.52 -20.14
N PRO A 346 30.68 -18.98 -19.55
CA PRO A 346 31.05 -18.67 -18.16
C PRO A 346 31.20 -17.17 -17.82
N SER A 347 31.58 -16.35 -18.81
CA SER A 347 31.68 -14.90 -18.69
C SER A 347 30.29 -14.25 -18.51
N LEU A 348 29.32 -14.66 -19.33
CA LEU A 348 27.94 -14.16 -19.28
C LEU A 348 27.24 -14.53 -17.97
N ARG A 349 27.53 -15.73 -17.43
CA ARG A 349 27.08 -16.18 -16.10
C ARG A 349 27.58 -15.27 -14.97
N ARG A 350 28.87 -14.90 -15.01
CA ARG A 350 29.48 -13.99 -14.02
C ARG A 350 28.85 -12.60 -14.10
N VAL A 351 28.70 -12.06 -15.31
CA VAL A 351 28.06 -10.75 -15.51
C VAL A 351 26.63 -10.76 -14.97
N ALA A 352 25.78 -11.73 -15.34
CA ALA A 352 24.40 -11.79 -14.85
C ALA A 352 24.28 -11.92 -13.32
N SER A 353 25.18 -12.69 -12.70
CA SER A 353 25.19 -12.87 -11.24
C SER A 353 25.67 -11.60 -10.51
N VAL A 354 26.68 -10.93 -11.05
CA VAL A 354 27.19 -9.65 -10.54
C VAL A 354 26.15 -8.54 -10.73
N THR A 355 25.48 -8.48 -11.87
CA THR A 355 24.39 -7.51 -12.12
C THR A 355 23.23 -7.73 -11.17
N LEU A 356 22.83 -8.98 -10.90
CA LEU A 356 21.78 -9.28 -9.93
C LEU A 356 22.21 -8.88 -8.50
N ALA A 357 23.43 -9.25 -8.09
CA ALA A 357 23.96 -8.88 -6.79
C ALA A 357 24.07 -7.36 -6.63
N ALA A 358 24.58 -6.66 -7.65
CA ALA A 358 24.69 -5.21 -7.67
C ALA A 358 23.31 -4.53 -7.66
N ALA A 359 22.31 -5.05 -8.38
CA ALA A 359 20.95 -4.52 -8.36
C ALA A 359 20.27 -4.71 -7.00
N VAL A 360 20.46 -5.88 -6.35
CA VAL A 360 19.95 -6.14 -5.00
C VAL A 360 20.66 -5.25 -3.97
N VAL A 361 21.98 -5.18 -4.01
CA VAL A 361 22.79 -4.35 -3.10
C VAL A 361 22.43 -2.88 -3.30
N ALA A 362 22.35 -2.39 -4.53
CA ALA A 362 22.02 -1.00 -4.79
C ALA A 362 20.55 -0.67 -4.47
N ALA A 363 19.60 -1.62 -4.60
CA ALA A 363 18.24 -1.45 -4.09
C ALA A 363 18.20 -1.35 -2.55
N VAL A 364 18.99 -2.17 -1.85
CA VAL A 364 19.13 -2.11 -0.39
C VAL A 364 19.83 -0.82 0.06
N LEU A 365 20.89 -0.40 -0.64
CA LEU A 365 21.64 0.83 -0.35
C LEU A 365 20.89 2.11 -0.75
N SER A 366 19.91 2.00 -1.65
CA SER A 366 18.96 3.08 -1.98
C SER A 366 17.86 3.23 -0.92
N PHE A 367 18.07 2.69 0.28
CA PHE A 367 17.23 2.94 1.45
C PHE A 367 17.00 4.45 1.58
N PRO A 368 15.76 4.94 1.42
CA PRO A 368 15.56 6.30 0.96
C PRO A 368 15.60 7.28 2.13
N TYR A 369 16.77 7.51 2.71
CA TYR A 369 16.99 8.55 3.71
C TYR A 369 16.53 9.93 3.20
N ALA A 370 16.63 10.18 1.89
CA ALA A 370 16.29 11.46 1.26
C ALA A 370 14.80 11.66 0.92
N ARG A 371 14.00 10.61 0.64
CA ARG A 371 12.56 10.77 0.36
C ARG A 371 11.69 10.69 1.61
N PHE A 372 12.18 10.11 2.71
CA PHE A 372 11.41 10.05 3.95
C PHE A 372 11.23 11.41 4.62
N GLY A 373 12.12 12.39 4.39
CA GLY A 373 11.92 13.77 4.84
C GLY A 373 10.81 14.49 4.05
N ALA A 374 10.70 14.24 2.74
CA ALA A 374 9.76 14.93 1.86
C ALA A 374 8.28 14.53 2.04
N TYR A 375 8.01 13.34 2.59
CA TYR A 375 6.65 12.93 3.00
C TYR A 375 6.48 12.87 4.53
N GLY A 376 7.58 12.97 5.29
CA GLY A 376 7.60 12.98 6.75
C GLY A 376 7.19 14.33 7.35
N ASN A 377 7.29 15.40 6.56
CA ASN A 377 6.88 16.77 6.87
C ASN A 377 5.74 17.15 5.92
N ILE A 378 4.50 16.73 6.23
CA ILE A 378 3.34 17.27 5.52
C ILE A 378 2.52 18.14 6.48
N GLN A 379 2.40 17.75 7.75
CA GLN A 379 1.91 18.61 8.83
C GLN A 379 2.32 18.04 10.21
N ASP A 380 3.16 18.72 11.01
CA ASP A 380 3.39 18.31 12.41
C ASP A 380 2.22 18.68 13.34
N LEU A 381 1.09 17.96 13.23
CA LEU A 381 -0.12 18.22 14.04
C LEU A 381 0.12 18.06 15.55
N ARG A 382 1.02 17.15 15.94
CA ARG A 382 1.40 16.98 17.35
C ARG A 382 2.26 18.16 17.83
N GLY A 383 3.11 18.71 16.98
CA GLY A 383 3.83 19.95 17.22
C GLY A 383 2.89 21.13 17.46
N VAL A 384 1.88 21.29 16.61
CA VAL A 384 0.85 22.34 16.76
C VAL A 384 0.17 22.24 18.13
N ALA A 385 -0.29 21.05 18.50
CA ALA A 385 -0.88 20.79 19.81
C ALA A 385 0.05 21.22 20.96
N ARG A 386 1.34 20.84 20.90
CA ARG A 386 2.32 21.23 21.93
C ARG A 386 2.50 22.75 22.04
N VAL A 387 2.50 23.47 20.91
CA VAL A 387 2.62 24.94 20.93
C VAL A 387 1.37 25.58 21.52
N LEU A 388 0.18 25.11 21.13
CA LEU A 388 -1.09 25.59 21.66
C LEU A 388 -1.19 25.33 23.17
N GLU A 389 -0.85 24.12 23.64
CA GLU A 389 -0.85 23.78 25.06
C GLU A 389 0.11 24.64 25.90
N ALA A 390 1.25 25.01 25.34
CA ALA A 390 2.28 25.75 26.05
C ALA A 390 1.98 27.26 26.20
N ASP A 391 1.29 27.87 25.25
CA ASP A 391 1.12 29.33 25.16
C ASP A 391 -0.36 29.79 25.13
N GLN A 392 -1.31 28.86 25.24
CA GLN A 392 -2.74 29.20 25.37
C GLN A 392 -3.01 30.01 26.64
N GLN A 393 -3.86 31.03 26.52
CA GLN A 393 -4.33 31.87 27.62
C GLN A 393 -5.86 31.85 27.73
N PRO A 394 -6.43 32.06 28.94
CA PRO A 394 -7.86 32.24 29.08
C PRO A 394 -8.36 33.42 28.23
N GLY A 395 -9.35 33.14 27.37
CA GLY A 395 -9.93 34.15 26.47
C GLY A 395 -9.42 34.09 25.03
N ASP A 396 -8.38 33.28 24.75
CA ASP A 396 -7.89 33.06 23.39
C ASP A 396 -9.00 32.55 22.45
N ARG A 397 -8.88 32.95 21.18
CA ARG A 397 -9.75 32.48 20.08
C ARG A 397 -8.93 31.79 19.02
N TYR A 398 -9.45 30.70 18.47
CA TYR A 398 -8.74 29.86 17.50
C TYR A 398 -9.48 29.85 16.17
N LEU A 399 -8.81 30.32 15.12
CA LEU A 399 -9.28 30.30 13.74
C LEU A 399 -8.45 29.28 12.95
N PHE A 400 -9.14 28.38 12.27
CA PHE A 400 -8.54 27.31 11.49
C PHE A 400 -8.68 27.59 10.00
N SER A 401 -7.58 27.49 9.26
CA SER A 401 -7.52 27.63 7.81
C SER A 401 -6.83 26.41 7.21
N PRO A 402 -7.53 25.58 6.43
CA PRO A 402 -8.97 25.63 6.15
C PRO A 402 -9.80 25.23 7.39
N GLY A 403 -11.06 25.68 7.50
CA GLY A 403 -11.88 25.49 8.71
C GLY A 403 -12.09 24.03 9.14
N TRP A 404 -12.05 23.08 8.21
CA TRP A 404 -12.11 21.66 8.51
C TRP A 404 -10.85 21.15 9.24
N SER A 405 -9.73 21.86 9.24
CA SER A 405 -8.54 21.41 9.96
C SER A 405 -8.72 21.33 11.49
N TYR A 406 -9.70 22.06 12.03
CA TYR A 406 -10.03 22.06 13.46
C TYR A 406 -10.20 20.64 14.03
N TRP A 407 -11.02 19.81 13.38
CA TRP A 407 -11.32 18.48 13.92
C TRP A 407 -10.13 17.52 13.86
N LEU A 408 -9.14 17.79 13.01
CA LEU A 408 -7.90 17.01 12.91
C LEU A 408 -6.89 17.40 13.99
N VAL A 409 -6.68 18.70 14.21
CA VAL A 409 -5.87 19.19 15.33
C VAL A 409 -6.50 18.74 16.66
N GLY A 410 -7.84 18.71 16.71
CA GLY A 410 -8.65 18.14 17.79
C GLY A 410 -8.30 16.71 18.20
N TYR A 411 -7.61 15.94 17.33
CA TYR A 411 -7.11 14.61 17.70
C TYR A 411 -6.05 14.68 18.80
N TYR A 412 -5.10 15.62 18.68
CA TYR A 412 -4.01 15.83 19.64
C TYR A 412 -4.36 16.86 20.71
N TRP A 413 -5.12 17.90 20.36
CA TRP A 413 -5.47 18.99 21.25
C TRP A 413 -6.97 19.31 21.19
N PRO A 414 -7.77 18.81 22.15
CA PRO A 414 -9.18 19.17 22.25
C PRO A 414 -9.32 20.63 22.65
N ALA A 415 -9.79 21.49 21.73
CA ALA A 415 -9.92 22.91 22.01
C ALA A 415 -10.94 23.16 23.13
N PRO A 416 -10.73 24.21 23.96
CA PRO A 416 -11.71 24.63 24.95
C PRO A 416 -13.06 24.97 24.30
N ASP A 417 -14.16 24.61 24.98
CA ASP A 417 -15.51 24.86 24.48
C ASP A 417 -15.74 26.35 24.15
N GLY A 418 -16.26 26.62 22.95
CA GLY A 418 -16.59 27.97 22.49
C GLY A 418 -15.39 28.87 22.14
N SER A 419 -14.16 28.34 22.14
CA SER A 419 -12.95 29.09 21.77
C SER A 419 -12.68 29.15 20.26
N VAL A 420 -13.24 28.22 19.50
CA VAL A 420 -13.04 28.11 18.05
C VAL A 420 -14.00 29.03 17.32
N VAL A 421 -13.47 29.83 16.41
CA VAL A 421 -14.23 30.83 15.64
C VAL A 421 -14.08 30.61 14.15
N THR A 422 -15.10 31.01 13.38
CA THR A 422 -15.10 30.90 11.92
C THR A 422 -14.60 32.16 11.23
N THR A 423 -14.70 33.32 11.88
CA THR A 423 -14.21 34.62 11.40
C THR A 423 -13.63 35.44 12.56
N ILE A 424 -12.81 36.43 12.22
CA ILE A 424 -12.27 37.41 13.18
C ILE A 424 -13.29 38.54 13.44
N ASP A 425 -14.26 38.71 12.54
CA ASP A 425 -15.27 39.76 12.62
C ASP A 425 -16.16 39.61 13.87
N GLY A 426 -16.34 40.71 14.61
CA GLY A 426 -17.16 40.74 15.82
C GLY A 426 -16.46 40.29 17.10
N LEU A 427 -15.16 39.95 17.04
CA LEU A 427 -14.34 39.74 18.23
C LEU A 427 -14.12 41.06 19.00
N ALA A 428 -14.06 40.97 20.33
CA ALA A 428 -13.78 42.12 21.17
C ALA A 428 -12.39 42.71 20.84
N PRO A 429 -12.21 44.04 20.92
CA PRO A 429 -10.89 44.66 20.72
C PRO A 429 -9.84 44.05 21.65
N ALA A 430 -8.62 43.87 21.14
CA ALA A 430 -7.49 43.26 21.86
C ALA A 430 -7.68 41.77 22.25
N THR A 431 -8.64 41.07 21.62
CA THR A 431 -8.70 39.60 21.73
C THR A 431 -7.47 38.99 21.06
N ARG A 432 -6.80 38.07 21.76
CA ARG A 432 -5.70 37.29 21.19
C ARG A 432 -6.27 36.17 20.32
N VAL A 433 -5.86 36.13 19.05
CA VAL A 433 -6.36 35.17 18.07
C VAL A 433 -5.23 34.30 17.54
N TRP A 434 -5.39 33.00 17.63
CA TRP A 434 -4.54 32.00 17.01
C TRP A 434 -5.07 31.68 15.62
N LEU A 435 -4.27 31.93 14.58
CA LEU A 435 -4.56 31.50 13.21
C LEU A 435 -3.74 30.24 12.92
N ILE A 436 -4.40 29.09 12.81
CA ILE A 436 -3.76 27.81 12.45
C ILE A 436 -3.95 27.58 10.96
N ASP A 437 -2.87 27.68 10.19
CA ASP A 437 -2.87 27.54 8.72
C ASP A 437 -2.17 26.22 8.31
N LEU A 438 -2.95 25.30 7.73
CA LEU A 438 -2.46 24.04 7.15
C LEU A 438 -2.20 24.12 5.63
N ASP A 439 -2.61 25.18 4.94
CA ASP A 439 -2.52 25.31 3.47
C ASP A 439 -1.22 26.00 3.01
N ARG A 440 -0.59 26.84 3.85
CA ARG A 440 0.59 27.66 3.50
C ARG A 440 1.97 27.05 3.82
N ALA A 441 2.10 25.73 3.87
CA ALA A 441 3.40 25.03 3.89
C ALA A 441 4.16 25.12 2.55
N GLY A 442 4.21 26.30 1.93
CA GLY A 442 4.79 26.54 0.62
C GLY A 442 6.28 26.85 0.71
N ARG A 443 7.11 25.92 0.23
CA ARG A 443 8.49 26.11 -0.28
C ARG A 443 9.62 26.53 0.67
N ASP A 444 9.34 27.04 1.86
CA ASP A 444 10.36 27.27 2.89
C ASP A 444 10.29 26.15 3.94
N ALA A 445 10.70 24.94 3.54
CA ALA A 445 10.84 23.81 4.45
C ALA A 445 11.99 24.09 5.42
N VAL A 446 11.69 24.70 6.55
CA VAL A 446 12.59 24.81 7.70
C VAL A 446 12.61 23.46 8.42
N GLU A 447 13.77 23.08 8.97
CA GLU A 447 13.98 21.82 9.70
C GLU A 447 13.11 21.64 10.97
N ASP A 448 12.34 22.67 11.36
CA ASP A 448 11.41 22.66 12.50
C ASP A 448 9.95 22.81 12.04
N GLY A 449 9.15 21.74 12.18
CA GLY A 449 7.83 21.53 11.55
C GLY A 449 6.65 22.44 11.95
N VAL A 450 6.85 23.47 12.78
CA VAL A 450 5.83 24.49 13.08
C VAL A 450 6.49 25.86 13.15
N VAL A 451 6.02 26.81 12.33
CA VAL A 451 6.49 28.20 12.34
C VAL A 451 5.48 29.08 13.04
N VAL A 452 5.94 29.82 14.06
CA VAL A 452 5.13 30.77 14.83
C VAL A 452 5.47 32.20 14.39
N SER A 453 4.51 32.91 13.81
CA SER A 453 4.61 34.34 13.51
C SER A 453 3.63 35.14 14.38
N ARG A 454 4.04 36.34 14.82
CA ARG A 454 3.19 37.25 15.59
C ARG A 454 2.99 38.54 14.80
N HIS A 455 1.74 38.90 14.56
CA HIS A 455 1.36 40.08 13.80
C HIS A 455 0.33 40.91 14.57
N PRO A 456 0.61 42.18 14.87
CA PRO A 456 -0.41 43.09 15.37
C PRO A 456 -1.35 43.46 14.20
N LEU A 457 -2.63 43.12 14.30
CA LEU A 457 -3.68 43.65 13.43
C LEU A 457 -4.47 44.71 14.20
N ALA A 458 -5.07 45.66 13.47
CA ALA A 458 -5.66 46.89 14.03
C ALA A 458 -6.66 46.69 15.19
N ASN A 459 -7.23 45.48 15.37
CA ASN A 459 -8.18 45.14 16.44
C ASN A 459 -7.82 43.88 17.26
N ALA A 460 -6.71 43.17 16.96
CA ALA A 460 -6.37 41.88 17.58
C ALA A 460 -4.85 41.59 17.53
N ASP A 461 -4.34 40.94 18.57
CA ASP A 461 -3.00 40.34 18.56
C ASP A 461 -3.08 38.94 17.94
N VAL A 462 -2.56 38.79 16.70
CA VAL A 462 -2.63 37.53 15.97
C VAL A 462 -1.34 36.74 16.14
N VAL A 463 -1.49 35.49 16.58
CA VAL A 463 -0.43 34.47 16.56
C VAL A 463 -0.74 33.48 15.46
N GLU A 464 0.01 33.52 14.37
CA GLU A 464 -0.13 32.63 13.23
C GLU A 464 0.78 31.41 13.41
N LEU A 465 0.20 30.22 13.30
CA LEU A 465 0.89 28.93 13.27
C LEU A 465 0.81 28.38 11.85
N ARG A 466 1.94 28.33 11.16
CA ARG A 466 2.07 27.64 9.87
C ARG A 466 2.63 26.25 10.11
N VAL A 467 1.95 25.24 9.58
CA VAL A 467 2.26 23.84 9.82
C VAL A 467 2.91 23.26 8.58
N GLY A 468 4.18 22.87 8.68
CA GLY A 468 5.02 22.37 7.58
C GLY A 468 5.16 20.85 7.55
#